data_AF-A0A843FVP5-F1
#
_entry.id   AF-A0A843FVP5-F1
#
_cell.length_a   1.000
_cell.length_b   1.000
_cell.length_c   1.000
_cell.angle_alpha   90.00
_cell.angle_beta   90.00
_cell.angle_gamma   90.00
#
_symmetry.space_group_name_H-M   'P 1'
#
loop_
_entity.id
_entity.type
_entity.pdbx_description
1 polymer ?
#
loop_
_entity_poly.entity_id
_entity_poly.type
_entity_poly.pdbx_seq_one_letter_code
_entity_poly.pdbx_strand_id
1 'polypeptide(L)' 'MKVTVFHANECDKRKCTAFKMEKQGKCKIVYKIHQIPRGAVVLNPFSEKAVSYE' A
#
# COMPACT_ATOMS: atom_id res chain seq x y z
N MET A 1 -11.55 -6.52 -3.05
CA MET A 1 -10.14 -6.40 -3.45
C MET A 1 -9.26 -6.35 -2.21
N LYS A 2 -8.16 -7.09 -2.12
CA LYS A 2 -7.25 -7.05 -0.97
C LYS A 2 -6.17 -6.00 -1.23
N VAL A 3 -6.11 -4.94 -0.42
CA VAL A 3 -5.10 -3.88 -0.54
C VAL A 3 -4.11 -4.00 0.61
N THR A 4 -2.83 -4.14 0.29
CA THR A 4 -1.73 -4.15 1.26
C THR A 4 -0.90 -2.89 1.08
N VAL A 5 -0.63 -2.17 2.17
CA VAL A 5 0.22 -0.99 2.18
C VAL A 5 1.49 -1.28 2.96
N PHE A 6 2.64 -1.16 2.31
CA PHE A 6 3.91 -1.11 3.02
C PHE A 6 4.11 0.28 3.65
N HIS A 7 4.48 0.33 4.93
CA HIS A 7 4.73 1.57 5.64
C HIS A 7 6.11 1.54 6.31
N ALA A 8 7.01 2.45 5.92
CA ALA A 8 8.39 2.51 6.42
C ALA A 8 8.55 3.08 7.85
N ASN A 9 7.47 3.61 8.45
CA ASN A 9 7.47 4.29 9.76
C ASN A 9 8.22 5.63 9.81
N GLU A 10 8.42 6.27 8.67
CA GLU A 10 9.18 7.53 8.53
C GLU A 10 8.28 8.78 8.48
N CYS A 11 6.99 8.65 8.78
CA CYS A 11 6.04 9.78 8.79
C CYS A 11 5.13 9.77 10.02
N ASP A 12 4.48 10.91 10.28
CA ASP A 12 3.47 11.04 11.34
C ASP A 12 2.22 10.21 11.04
N LYS A 13 1.99 9.18 11.87
CA LYS A 13 0.86 8.26 11.77
C LYS A 13 -0.51 8.95 11.89
N ARG A 14 -0.59 10.11 12.55
CA ARG A 14 -1.85 10.87 12.70
C ARG A 14 -2.25 11.55 11.40
N LYS A 15 -1.27 11.94 10.58
CA LYS A 15 -1.48 12.63 9.29
C LYS A 15 -1.56 11.65 8.11
N CYS A 16 -0.91 10.49 8.21
CA CYS A 16 -0.80 9.51 7.14
C CYS A 16 -2.15 8.88 6.74
N THR A 17 -2.49 8.96 5.45
CA THR A 17 -3.74 8.42 4.87
C THR A 17 -3.82 6.89 4.95
N ALA A 18 -2.69 6.18 4.88
CA ALA A 18 -2.67 4.72 4.99
C ALA A 18 -3.28 4.23 6.31
N PHE A 19 -2.95 4.88 7.43
CA PHE A 19 -3.52 4.55 8.75
C PHE A 19 -5.01 4.89 8.84
N LYS A 20 -5.47 5.95 8.15
CA LYS A 20 -6.91 6.25 8.05
C LYS A 20 -7.65 5.15 7.27
N MET A 21 -7.05 4.65 6.19
CA MET A 21 -7.61 3.55 5.40
C MET A 21 -7.66 2.24 6.18
N GLU A 22 -6.60 1.91 6.94
CA GLU A 22 -6.58 0.70 7.77
C GLU A 22 -7.67 0.75 8.85
N LYS A 23 -7.84 1.89 9.54
CA LYS A 23 -8.93 2.09 10.52
C LYS A 23 -10.32 1.90 9.93
N GLN A 24 -10.50 2.21 8.65
CA GLN A 24 -11.75 2.00 7.92
C GLN A 24 -11.88 0.59 7.32
N GLY A 25 -10.92 -0.31 7.57
CA GLY A 25 -10.92 -1.67 7.02
C GLY A 25 -10.64 -1.74 5.51
N LYS A 26 -10.12 -0.67 4.89
CA LYS A 26 -9.90 -0.57 3.43
C LYS A 26 -8.56 -1.14 2.96
N CYS A 27 -7.57 -1.24 3.85
CA CYS A 27 -6.28 -1.86 3.57
C CYS A 27 -5.70 -2.52 4.83
N LYS A 28 -4.64 -3.30 4.64
CA LYS A 28 -3.80 -3.84 5.71
C LYS A 28 -2.40 -3.23 5.63
N ILE A 29 -1.90 -2.65 6.71
CA ILE A 29 -0.53 -2.15 6.78
C ILE A 29 0.42 -3.29 7.10
N VAL A 30 1.55 -3.33 6.40
CA VAL A 30 2.69 -4.20 6.67
C VAL A 30 3.96 -3.36 6.83
N TYR A 31 4.90 -3.86 7.61
CA TYR A 31 6.12 -3.13 7.96
C TYR A 31 7.38 -3.79 7.38
N LYS A 32 7.26 -5.00 6.83
CA LYS A 32 8.36 -5.71 6.18
C LYS A 32 8.00 -5.99 4.74
N ILE A 33 8.93 -5.74 3.82
CA ILE A 33 8.73 -5.91 2.37
C ILE A 33 8.28 -7.34 2.03
N HIS A 34 8.83 -8.35 2.70
CA HIS A 34 8.47 -9.76 2.47
C HIS A 34 7.01 -10.11 2.87
N GLN A 35 6.27 -9.21 3.51
CA GLN A 35 4.85 -9.38 3.83
C GLN A 35 3.94 -8.87 2.69
N ILE A 36 4.51 -8.20 1.68
CA ILE A 36 3.78 -7.85 0.46
C ILE A 36 3.47 -9.15 -0.30
N PRO A 37 2.21 -9.38 -0.72
CA PRO A 37 1.85 -10.59 -1.46
C PRO A 37 2.62 -10.73 -2.77
N ARG A 38 3.10 -11.94 -3.07
CA ARG A 38 3.70 -12.24 -4.38
C ARG A 38 2.64 -12.16 -5.47
N GLY A 39 3.02 -11.64 -6.65
CA GLY A 39 2.13 -11.47 -7.80
C GLY A 39 1.13 -10.32 -7.67
N ALA A 40 1.23 -9.50 -6.61
CA ALA A 40 0.40 -8.30 -6.50
C ALA A 40 0.83 -7.22 -7.51
N VAL A 41 -0.14 -6.44 -7.98
CA VAL A 41 0.13 -5.20 -8.70
C VAL A 41 0.66 -4.16 -7.71
N VAL A 42 1.91 -3.74 -7.89
CA VAL A 42 2.54 -2.72 -7.05
C VAL A 42 2.38 -1.36 -7.74
N LEU A 43 1.73 -0.42 -7.06
CA LEU A 43 1.67 0.96 -7.53
C LEU A 43 3.06 1.58 -7.44
N ASN A 44 3.61 1.97 -8.59
CA ASN A 44 4.94 2.57 -8.71
C ASN A 44 4.83 3.90 -9.48
N PRO A 45 5.13 5.06 -8.86
CA PRO A 45 5.05 6.36 -9.52
C PRO A 45 6.07 6.55 -10.64
N PHE A 46 7.10 5.70 -10.72
CA PHE A 46 8.15 5.75 -11.75
C PHE A 46 7.97 4.66 -12.84
N SER A 47 6.84 3.94 -12.84
CA SER A 47 6.56 2.96 -13.88
C SER A 47 6.25 3.65 -15.21
N GLU A 48 6.85 3.18 -16.30
CA GLU A 48 6.51 3.62 -17.66
C GLU A 48 5.09 3.21 -18.06
N LYS A 49 4.63 2.07 -17.54
CA LYS A 49 3.28 1.54 -17.81
C LYS A 49 2.29 2.06 -16.76
N ALA A 50 1.21 2.68 -17.23
CA ALA A 50 0.06 3.04 -16.40
C ALA A 50 -0.84 1.83 -16.10
N VAL A 51 -1.53 1.86 -14.96
CA VAL A 51 -2.52 0.83 -14.61
C VAL A 51 -3.77 1.00 -15.48
N SER A 52 -4.23 -0.07 -16.12
CA SER A 52 -5.42 -0.12 -16.98
C SER A 52 -6.22 -1.42 -16.76
N TYR A 53 -7.41 -1.52 -17.36
CA TYR A 53 -8.33 -2.65 -17.18
C TYR A 53 -7.84 -3.97 -17.80
N GLU A 54 -6.95 -3.91 -18.82
CA GLU A 54 -6.49 -5.01 -19.69
C GLU A 54 -7.43 -6.22 -19.84
#